data_AF-A0A316LZ04-F1
#
_entry.id   AF-A0A316LZ04-F1
#
_cell.length_a   1.000
_cell.length_b   1.000
_cell.length_c   1.000
_cell.angle_alpha   90.00
_cell.angle_beta   90.00
_cell.angle_gamma   90.00
#
_symmetry.space_group_name_H-M   'P 1'
#
loop_
_entity.id
_entity.type
_entity.pdbx_description
1 polymer ?
#
loop_
_entity_poly.entity_id
_entity_poly.type
_entity_poly.pdbx_seq_one_letter_code
_entity_poly.pdbx_strand_id
1 'polypeptide(L)'
;MRNKLITVFFCLLLAGAPVLSAVLPDHYYSESEKRKLTQKAEVKITEYGNGKFQSNVDKYLTDQFPGRNGWIAIKTVTDIASGKRDSGGVYFGKDGFLIQKFSSVNFDNFKANTAAVLSLQEQAKAQGVSFTVLPVPTAIEILSDKLPAFAPHADQSQLIAYMKEQGLHVVDVIDTLEKHSGEYIFYRNDHHYTSLGAYYCYAAYRKSLGLSVSSLAEYKSEILCDNFFGTSYAKVNYPFAKPDTITAYYQNSTRTVSYNSGDYVTESIYERKYLDGKDQYAVFLNSNQAQTVIQGSGKSGKLLMIKDSYGNTFAQFPSEDYAEVHMLDLRFYRGSVEEYIQANGITDVLVLYGVPNFANDVTIHA
;
A
#
# COMPACT_ATOMS: atom_id res chain seq x y z
N MET A 1 12.60 25.88 41.57
CA MET A 1 13.49 25.64 40.41
C MET A 1 12.79 24.90 39.27
N ARG A 2 12.07 23.80 39.55
CA ARG A 2 11.27 23.05 38.54
C ARG A 2 10.39 23.92 37.63
N ASN A 3 9.58 24.82 38.20
CA ASN A 3 8.67 25.65 37.39
C ASN A 3 9.45 26.62 36.47
N LYS A 4 10.57 27.18 36.93
CA LYS A 4 11.43 28.05 36.11
C LYS A 4 12.02 27.29 34.92
N LEU A 5 12.45 26.04 35.12
CA LEU A 5 12.97 25.19 34.05
C LEU A 5 11.90 24.84 33.01
N ILE A 6 10.69 24.48 33.46
CA ILE A 6 9.55 24.21 32.55
C ILE A 6 9.19 25.45 31.75
N THR A 7 9.09 26.61 32.40
CA THR A 7 8.80 27.88 31.72
C THR A 7 9.88 28.24 30.71
N VAL A 8 11.16 28.13 31.06
CA VAL A 8 12.27 28.40 30.13
C VAL A 8 12.23 27.45 28.93
N PHE A 9 12.03 26.15 29.15
CA PHE A 9 11.91 25.16 28.09
C PHE A 9 10.71 25.45 27.17
N PHE A 10 9.56 25.78 27.74
CA PHE A 10 8.36 26.14 26.99
C PHE A 10 8.56 27.40 26.14
N CYS A 11 9.15 28.45 26.71
CA CYS A 11 9.49 29.67 25.96
C CYS A 11 10.51 29.41 24.85
N LEU A 12 11.51 28.56 25.09
CA LEU A 12 12.47 28.14 24.07
C LEU A 12 11.80 27.36 22.93
N LEU A 13 10.82 26.50 23.21
CA LEU A 13 10.04 25.83 22.18
C LEU A 13 9.21 26.83 21.36
N LEU A 14 8.47 27.71 22.04
CA LEU A 14 7.61 28.69 21.37
C LEU A 14 8.36 29.69 20.51
N ALA A 15 9.53 30.15 20.95
CA ALA A 15 10.33 31.12 20.20
C ALA A 15 11.30 30.44 19.22
N GLY A 16 11.90 29.32 19.64
CA GLY A 16 12.94 28.63 18.88
C GLY A 16 12.39 27.81 17.71
N ALA A 17 11.27 27.11 17.87
CA ALA A 17 10.71 26.29 16.79
C ALA A 17 10.33 27.12 15.54
N PRO A 18 9.64 28.28 15.67
CA PRO A 18 9.35 29.13 14.51
C PRO A 18 10.61 29.69 13.85
N VAL A 19 11.62 30.08 14.62
CA VAL A 19 12.90 30.58 14.08
C VAL A 19 13.61 29.47 13.31
N LEU A 20 13.67 28.26 13.85
CA LEU A 20 14.26 27.11 13.18
C LEU A 20 13.48 26.73 11.91
N SER A 21 12.14 26.73 11.96
CA SER A 21 11.29 26.51 10.78
C SER A 21 11.49 27.57 9.69
N ALA A 22 11.82 28.81 10.05
CA ALA A 22 12.05 29.87 9.07
C ALA A 22 13.44 29.80 8.41
N VAL A 23 14.42 29.19 9.07
CA VAL A 23 15.81 29.11 8.61
C VAL A 23 16.09 27.78 7.88
N LEU A 24 15.47 26.69 8.32
CA LEU A 24 15.65 25.38 7.69
C LEU A 24 14.88 25.31 6.36
N PRO A 25 15.45 24.66 5.34
CA PRO A 25 14.76 24.48 4.06
C PRO A 25 13.56 23.54 4.23
N ASP A 26 12.47 23.86 3.52
CA ASP A 26 11.30 22.98 3.42
C ASP A 26 11.69 21.66 2.73
N HIS A 27 11.20 20.55 3.27
CA HIS A 27 11.27 19.25 2.64
C HIS A 27 10.10 19.09 1.66
N TYR A 28 10.39 18.70 0.41
CA TYR A 28 9.36 18.49 -0.61
C TYR A 28 8.63 17.14 -0.45
N TYR A 29 9.38 16.08 -0.13
CA TYR A 29 8.87 14.70 -0.11
C TYR A 29 9.37 13.96 1.13
N SER A 30 8.49 13.14 1.71
CA SER A 30 8.86 12.20 2.78
C SER A 30 8.94 10.80 2.20
N GLU A 31 10.16 10.28 2.03
CA GLU A 31 10.39 8.91 1.54
C GLU A 31 9.75 7.86 2.45
N SER A 32 9.79 8.07 3.77
CA SER A 32 9.21 7.14 4.74
C SER A 32 7.69 7.14 4.75
N GLU A 33 7.04 8.30 4.54
CA GLU A 33 5.57 8.41 4.48
C GLU A 33 5.01 8.27 3.06
N LYS A 34 5.89 8.20 2.05
CA LYS A 34 5.55 8.08 0.62
C LYS A 34 4.59 9.16 0.11
N ARG A 35 4.76 10.40 0.56
CA ARG A 35 3.90 11.52 0.16
C ARG A 35 4.65 12.84 0.03
N LYS A 36 4.07 13.73 -0.77
CA LYS A 36 4.47 15.14 -0.79
C LYS A 36 4.09 15.79 0.54
N LEU A 37 4.99 16.62 1.03
CA LEU A 37 4.79 17.41 2.23
C LEU A 37 4.18 18.75 1.84
N THR A 38 3.30 19.30 2.68
CA THR A 38 2.70 20.61 2.43
C THR A 38 3.79 21.68 2.35
N GLN A 39 3.76 22.47 1.30
CA GLN A 39 4.71 23.55 1.06
C GLN A 39 4.14 24.91 1.47
N LYS A 40 5.00 25.89 1.77
CA LYS A 40 4.59 27.24 2.15
C LYS A 40 3.65 27.90 1.14
N ALA A 41 3.82 27.60 -0.15
CA ALA A 41 3.01 28.13 -1.25
C ALA A 41 1.53 27.68 -1.21
N GLU A 42 1.21 26.59 -0.49
CA GLU A 42 -0.15 26.10 -0.30
C GLU A 42 -0.90 26.90 0.79
N VAL A 43 -0.19 27.67 1.61
CA VAL A 43 -0.77 28.52 2.65
C VAL A 43 -1.17 29.86 2.04
N LYS A 44 -2.47 30.01 1.73
CA LYS A 44 -3.03 31.20 1.08
C LYS A 44 -3.95 31.96 2.04
N ILE A 45 -3.55 33.18 2.41
CA ILE A 45 -4.33 34.02 3.35
C ILE A 45 -5.75 34.35 2.84
N THR A 46 -5.95 34.32 1.52
CA THR A 46 -7.26 34.49 0.88
C THR A 46 -8.24 33.37 1.21
N GLU A 47 -7.78 32.24 1.73
CA GLU A 47 -8.60 31.10 2.17
C GLU A 47 -8.97 31.17 3.65
N TYR A 48 -8.74 32.31 4.33
CA TYR A 48 -9.04 32.46 5.75
C TYR A 48 -10.52 32.26 6.08
N GLY A 49 -11.42 32.84 5.27
CA GLY A 49 -12.86 32.83 5.53
C GLY A 49 -13.56 31.47 5.41
N ASN A 50 -12.89 30.43 4.87
CA ASN A 50 -13.48 29.11 4.65
C ASN A 50 -12.81 27.98 5.47
N GLY A 51 -11.93 28.33 6.41
CA GLY A 51 -11.23 27.38 7.27
C GLY A 51 -10.08 26.60 6.61
N LYS A 52 -9.91 26.68 5.28
CA LYS A 52 -8.80 26.00 4.57
C LYS A 52 -7.45 26.61 4.91
N PHE A 53 -7.38 27.93 5.13
CA PHE A 53 -6.14 28.57 5.58
C PHE A 53 -5.60 27.95 6.86
N GLN A 54 -6.42 27.84 7.91
CA GLN A 54 -6.00 27.26 9.19
C GLN A 54 -5.56 25.81 8.99
N SER A 55 -6.35 25.02 8.24
CA SER A 55 -6.01 23.63 7.95
C SER A 55 -4.65 23.49 7.22
N ASN A 56 -4.37 24.36 6.25
CA ASN A 56 -3.12 24.33 5.49
C ASN A 56 -1.94 24.84 6.32
N VAL A 57 -2.14 25.83 7.20
CA VAL A 57 -1.13 26.27 8.17
C VAL A 57 -0.76 25.12 9.10
N ASP A 58 -1.74 24.44 9.68
CA ASP A 58 -1.51 23.33 10.61
C ASP A 58 -0.76 22.17 9.92
N LYS A 59 -1.13 21.84 8.68
CA LYS A 59 -0.44 20.83 7.86
C LYS A 59 1.00 21.25 7.55
N TYR A 60 1.21 22.47 7.08
CA TYR A 60 2.54 23.00 6.75
C TYR A 60 3.47 22.96 7.98
N LEU A 61 3.02 23.48 9.12
CA LEU A 61 3.80 23.49 10.35
C LEU A 61 4.08 22.07 10.85
N THR A 62 3.12 21.15 10.72
CA THR A 62 3.30 19.74 11.09
C THR A 62 4.31 19.03 10.19
N ASP A 63 4.28 19.30 8.89
CA ASP A 63 5.14 18.65 7.90
C ASP A 63 6.58 19.18 7.93
N GLN A 64 6.74 20.48 8.13
CA GLN A 64 8.05 21.15 8.13
C GLN A 64 8.64 21.36 9.53
N PHE A 65 8.07 20.72 10.56
CA PHE A 65 8.53 20.93 11.94
C PHE A 65 9.98 20.41 12.12
N PRO A 66 10.90 21.23 12.68
CA PRO A 66 12.28 20.82 12.91
C PRO A 66 12.37 19.59 13.80
N GLY A 67 13.04 18.53 13.30
CA GLY A 67 13.17 17.28 14.05
C GLY A 67 11.85 16.53 14.28
N ARG A 68 10.84 16.74 13.42
CA ARG A 68 9.50 16.11 13.47
C ARG A 68 9.50 14.64 13.90
N ASN A 69 10.37 13.82 13.31
CA ASN A 69 10.41 12.38 13.60
C ASN A 69 10.74 12.08 15.08
N GLY A 70 11.61 12.89 15.70
CA GLY A 70 11.90 12.79 17.13
C GLY A 70 10.69 13.14 17.99
N TRP A 71 9.92 14.17 17.60
CA TRP A 71 8.67 14.53 18.28
C TRP A 71 7.60 13.46 18.17
N ILE A 72 7.47 12.83 16.99
CA ILE A 72 6.55 11.70 16.79
C ILE A 72 6.96 10.52 17.70
N ALA A 73 8.25 10.21 17.79
CA ALA A 73 8.75 9.16 18.67
C ALA A 73 8.45 9.46 20.16
N ILE A 74 8.73 10.67 20.63
CA ILE A 74 8.43 11.12 22.00
C ILE A 74 6.93 11.03 22.28
N LYS A 75 6.09 11.51 21.35
CA LYS A 75 4.62 11.42 21.46
C LYS A 75 4.18 9.97 21.58
N THR A 76 4.66 9.09 20.72
CA THR A 76 4.33 7.66 20.72
C THR A 76 4.70 6.99 22.02
N VAL A 77 5.92 7.21 22.53
CA VAL A 77 6.34 6.66 23.83
C VAL A 77 5.46 7.19 24.96
N THR A 78 5.11 8.48 24.93
CA THR A 78 4.24 9.11 25.94
C THR A 78 2.82 8.54 25.88
N ASP A 79 2.26 8.35 24.67
CA ASP A 79 0.93 7.76 24.46
C ASP A 79 0.89 6.33 25.02
N ILE A 80 1.88 5.50 24.70
CA ILE A 80 2.01 4.12 25.21
C ILE A 80 2.16 4.12 26.74
N ALA A 81 3.04 4.97 27.29
CA ALA A 81 3.25 5.08 28.73
C ALA A 81 1.99 5.55 29.48
N SER A 82 1.14 6.33 28.81
CA SER A 82 -0.17 6.78 29.33
C SER A 82 -1.28 5.74 29.17
N GLY A 83 -0.96 4.55 28.64
CA GLY A 83 -1.90 3.43 28.47
C GLY A 83 -2.65 3.40 27.14
N LYS A 84 -2.38 4.32 26.19
CA LYS A 84 -2.97 4.25 24.85
C LYS A 84 -2.41 3.06 24.09
N ARG A 85 -3.26 2.46 23.26
CA ARG A 85 -2.91 1.30 22.43
C ARG A 85 -2.86 1.61 20.94
N ASP A 86 -2.89 2.90 20.61
CA ASP A 86 -2.70 3.42 19.27
C ASP A 86 -2.12 4.83 19.28
N SER A 87 -1.50 5.21 18.17
CA SER A 87 -1.05 6.57 17.87
C SER A 87 -0.98 6.75 16.36
N GLY A 88 -1.21 7.96 15.84
CA GLY A 88 -1.01 8.26 14.42
C GLY A 88 -1.83 7.39 13.45
N GLY A 89 -2.98 6.85 13.90
CA GLY A 89 -3.78 5.93 13.11
C GLY A 89 -3.18 4.51 12.98
N VAL A 90 -2.36 4.09 13.95
CA VAL A 90 -1.73 2.76 14.00
C VAL A 90 -1.95 2.15 15.38
N TYR A 91 -2.45 0.92 15.43
CA TYR A 91 -2.55 0.12 16.65
C TYR A 91 -1.20 -0.52 16.99
N PHE A 92 -0.86 -0.53 18.28
CA PHE A 92 0.26 -1.29 18.83
C PHE A 92 -0.23 -2.71 19.16
N GLY A 93 -0.09 -3.61 18.20
CA GLY A 93 -0.50 -5.00 18.32
C GLY A 93 0.50 -5.86 19.10
N LYS A 94 0.08 -7.10 19.38
CA LYS A 94 0.94 -8.14 19.95
C LYS A 94 2.08 -8.49 18.98
N ASP A 95 3.11 -9.15 19.49
CA ASP A 95 4.25 -9.67 18.72
C ASP A 95 5.03 -8.61 17.91
N GLY A 96 4.90 -7.34 18.28
CA GLY A 96 5.60 -6.21 17.66
C GLY A 96 4.93 -5.67 16.39
N PHE A 97 3.67 -6.02 16.12
CA PHE A 97 2.91 -5.50 14.99
C PHE A 97 2.46 -4.04 15.21
N LEU A 98 2.59 -3.24 14.17
CA LEU A 98 2.11 -1.87 14.03
C LEU A 98 1.04 -1.86 12.93
N ILE A 99 -0.22 -2.05 13.31
CA ILE A 99 -1.32 -2.30 12.37
C ILE A 99 -2.05 -0.99 12.06
N GLN A 100 -2.10 -0.58 10.79
CA GLN A 100 -2.80 0.64 10.41
C GLN A 100 -4.30 0.49 10.62
N LYS A 101 -4.93 1.55 11.16
CA LYS A 101 -6.37 1.61 11.35
C LYS A 101 -7.10 1.69 10.01
N PHE A 102 -8.21 0.95 9.94
CA PHE A 102 -9.23 1.12 8.93
C PHE A 102 -10.58 1.04 9.64
N SER A 103 -11.07 2.17 10.17
CA SER A 103 -12.26 2.22 11.01
C SER A 103 -13.46 2.89 10.34
N SER A 104 -13.28 3.48 9.17
CA SER A 104 -14.32 4.20 8.44
C SER A 104 -14.20 3.95 6.95
N VAL A 105 -15.34 3.74 6.31
CA VAL A 105 -15.48 3.48 4.88
C VAL A 105 -16.29 4.63 4.28
N ASN A 106 -15.79 5.24 3.20
CA ASN A 106 -16.66 6.06 2.36
C ASN A 106 -17.51 5.11 1.50
N PHE A 107 -18.68 4.73 2.02
CA PHE A 107 -19.50 3.71 1.38
C PHE A 107 -20.04 4.15 0.01
N ASP A 108 -20.28 5.45 -0.21
CA ASP A 108 -20.69 5.96 -1.52
C ASP A 108 -19.58 5.81 -2.56
N ASN A 109 -18.33 6.13 -2.19
CA ASN A 109 -17.17 5.89 -3.04
C ASN A 109 -16.97 4.39 -3.34
N PHE A 110 -17.08 3.54 -2.32
CA PHE A 110 -16.97 2.09 -2.46
C PHE A 110 -18.03 1.51 -3.41
N LYS A 111 -19.29 1.96 -3.31
CA LYS A 111 -20.36 1.56 -4.24
C LYS A 111 -20.06 2.02 -5.67
N ALA A 112 -19.60 3.26 -5.85
CA ALA A 112 -19.24 3.78 -7.17
C ALA A 112 -18.11 2.97 -7.80
N ASN A 113 -17.07 2.64 -7.05
CA ASN A 113 -15.97 1.77 -7.49
C ASN A 113 -16.46 0.37 -7.86
N THR A 114 -17.32 -0.22 -7.04
CA THR A 114 -17.92 -1.54 -7.31
C THR A 114 -18.71 -1.54 -8.62
N ALA A 115 -19.52 -0.50 -8.85
CA ALA A 115 -20.29 -0.36 -10.09
C ALA A 115 -19.40 -0.14 -11.32
N ALA A 116 -18.34 0.68 -11.20
CA ALA A 116 -17.39 0.91 -12.28
C ALA A 116 -16.65 -0.38 -12.68
N VAL A 117 -16.18 -1.16 -11.71
CA VAL A 117 -15.54 -2.45 -11.96
C VAL A 117 -16.52 -3.46 -12.55
N LEU A 118 -17.79 -3.44 -12.14
CA LEU A 118 -18.82 -4.30 -12.73
C LEU A 118 -19.07 -3.95 -14.21
N SER A 119 -19.12 -2.67 -14.55
CA SER A 119 -19.21 -2.24 -15.96
C SER A 119 -18.02 -2.74 -16.77
N LEU A 120 -16.81 -2.62 -16.23
CA LEU A 120 -15.59 -3.10 -16.89
C LEU A 120 -15.59 -4.63 -17.04
N GLN A 121 -16.10 -5.37 -16.05
CA GLN A 121 -16.27 -6.82 -16.13
C GLN A 121 -17.18 -7.22 -17.30
N GLU A 122 -18.33 -6.57 -17.47
CA GLU A 122 -19.24 -6.89 -18.56
C GLU A 122 -18.66 -6.51 -19.93
N GLN A 123 -17.89 -5.42 -20.03
CA GLN A 123 -17.14 -5.06 -21.23
C GLN A 123 -16.08 -6.10 -21.59
N ALA A 124 -15.28 -6.53 -20.62
CA ALA A 124 -14.27 -7.57 -20.82
C ALA A 124 -14.90 -8.89 -21.27
N LYS A 125 -16.02 -9.28 -20.64
CA LYS A 125 -16.79 -10.47 -21.00
C LYS A 125 -17.34 -10.39 -22.42
N ALA A 126 -17.84 -9.24 -22.86
CA ALA A 126 -18.31 -9.02 -24.23
C ALA A 126 -17.18 -9.20 -25.27
N GLN A 127 -15.93 -8.99 -24.86
CA GLN A 127 -14.72 -9.21 -25.69
C GLN A 127 -14.14 -10.64 -25.53
N GLY A 128 -14.78 -11.51 -24.74
CA GLY A 128 -14.29 -12.87 -24.48
C GLY A 128 -13.07 -12.93 -23.55
N VAL A 129 -12.81 -11.87 -22.78
CA VAL A 129 -11.68 -11.75 -21.84
C VAL A 129 -12.11 -12.23 -20.46
N SER A 130 -11.30 -13.07 -19.83
CA SER A 130 -11.53 -13.53 -18.46
C SER A 130 -11.38 -12.36 -17.48
N PHE A 131 -12.25 -12.27 -16.48
CA PHE A 131 -12.24 -11.16 -15.52
C PHE A 131 -12.36 -11.67 -14.09
N THR A 132 -11.50 -11.17 -13.20
CA THR A 132 -11.47 -11.54 -11.78
C THR A 132 -11.20 -10.31 -10.92
N VAL A 133 -11.85 -10.24 -9.76
CA VAL A 133 -11.58 -9.24 -8.73
C VAL A 133 -11.01 -9.94 -7.50
N LEU A 134 -9.85 -9.49 -7.04
CA LEU A 134 -9.18 -10.00 -5.84
C LEU A 134 -8.99 -8.86 -4.84
N PRO A 135 -10.00 -8.61 -3.98
CA PRO A 135 -9.86 -7.70 -2.87
C PRO A 135 -8.99 -8.34 -1.78
N VAL A 136 -7.87 -7.69 -1.43
CA VAL A 136 -6.95 -8.18 -0.41
C VAL A 136 -7.33 -7.58 0.95
N PRO A 137 -7.79 -8.38 1.92
CA PRO A 137 -8.00 -7.90 3.27
C PRO A 137 -6.66 -7.56 3.92
N THR A 138 -6.64 -6.51 4.76
CA THR A 138 -5.40 -6.08 5.41
C THR A 138 -5.15 -6.81 6.74
N ALA A 139 -3.96 -6.62 7.31
CA ALA A 139 -3.57 -7.20 8.60
C ALA A 139 -4.57 -6.92 9.73
N ILE A 140 -5.34 -5.82 9.69
CA ILE A 140 -6.33 -5.51 10.72
C ILE A 140 -7.50 -6.51 10.74
N GLU A 141 -7.85 -7.09 9.59
CA GLU A 141 -8.89 -8.12 9.47
C GLU A 141 -8.29 -9.48 9.83
N ILE A 142 -7.22 -9.87 9.13
CA ILE A 142 -6.65 -11.22 9.20
C ILE A 142 -5.92 -11.50 10.52
N LEU A 143 -5.24 -10.50 11.09
CA LEU A 143 -4.47 -10.62 12.33
C LEU A 143 -5.22 -9.97 13.51
N SER A 144 -6.54 -10.14 13.55
CA SER A 144 -7.40 -9.54 14.58
C SER A 144 -7.03 -10.01 16.00
N ASP A 145 -6.45 -11.20 16.16
CA ASP A 145 -5.91 -11.72 17.43
C ASP A 145 -4.72 -10.90 17.98
N LYS A 146 -4.01 -10.18 17.10
CA LYS A 146 -2.90 -9.28 17.44
C LYS A 146 -3.37 -7.92 17.89
N LEU A 147 -4.61 -7.52 17.60
CA LEU A 147 -5.09 -6.19 17.94
C LEU A 147 -5.23 -5.98 19.46
N PRO A 148 -5.14 -4.71 19.92
CA PRO A 148 -5.59 -4.36 21.26
C PRO A 148 -7.05 -4.78 21.47
N ALA A 149 -7.40 -5.13 22.72
CA ALA A 149 -8.78 -5.47 23.06
C ALA A 149 -9.74 -4.34 22.65
N PHE A 150 -10.86 -4.70 22.02
CA PHE A 150 -11.91 -3.79 21.55
C PHE A 150 -11.43 -2.74 20.52
N ALA A 151 -10.34 -3.00 19.79
CA ALA A 151 -9.87 -2.12 18.73
C ALA A 151 -10.89 -2.03 17.57
N PRO A 152 -11.54 -0.87 17.34
CA PRO A 152 -12.51 -0.74 16.26
C PRO A 152 -11.84 -0.80 14.89
N HIS A 153 -12.46 -1.53 13.98
CA HIS A 153 -12.13 -1.61 12.57
C HIS A 153 -13.40 -1.90 11.74
N ALA A 154 -13.40 -1.47 10.49
CA ALA A 154 -14.44 -1.80 9.54
C ALA A 154 -14.30 -3.26 9.12
N ASP A 155 -15.44 -3.94 9.00
CA ASP A 155 -15.55 -5.33 8.60
C ASP A 155 -15.27 -5.45 7.09
N GLN A 156 -14.07 -5.92 6.74
CA GLN A 156 -13.67 -6.06 5.34
C GLN A 156 -14.38 -7.25 4.68
N SER A 157 -14.76 -8.27 5.46
CA SER A 157 -15.56 -9.41 5.01
C SER A 157 -16.92 -8.97 4.46
N GLN A 158 -17.60 -8.02 5.12
CA GLN A 158 -18.86 -7.45 4.62
C GLN A 158 -18.69 -6.65 3.32
N LEU A 159 -17.59 -5.92 3.16
CA LEU A 159 -17.29 -5.20 1.92
C LEU A 159 -17.08 -6.20 0.77
N ILE A 160 -16.30 -7.26 1.00
CA ILE A 160 -16.05 -8.31 0.02
C ILE A 160 -17.35 -9.05 -0.34
N ALA A 161 -18.21 -9.34 0.65
CA ALA A 161 -19.53 -9.91 0.42
C ALA A 161 -20.41 -9.00 -0.45
N TYR A 162 -20.44 -7.69 -0.16
CA TYR A 162 -21.17 -6.73 -0.98
C TYR A 162 -20.71 -6.76 -2.46
N MET A 163 -19.40 -6.81 -2.72
CA MET A 163 -18.88 -6.90 -4.10
C MET A 163 -19.41 -8.13 -4.83
N LYS A 164 -19.46 -9.30 -4.16
CA LYS A 164 -20.04 -10.53 -4.70
C LYS A 164 -21.54 -10.39 -4.97
N GLU A 165 -22.28 -9.80 -4.03
CA GLU A 165 -23.73 -9.58 -4.15
C GLU A 165 -24.08 -8.67 -5.33
N GLN A 166 -23.21 -7.72 -5.67
CA GLN A 166 -23.36 -6.88 -6.87
C GLN A 166 -23.03 -7.62 -8.19
N GLY A 167 -22.57 -8.87 -8.14
CA GLY A 167 -22.29 -9.70 -9.32
C GLY A 167 -20.84 -9.64 -9.82
N LEU A 168 -19.92 -9.06 -9.04
CA LEU A 168 -18.49 -9.17 -9.36
C LEU A 168 -17.99 -10.61 -9.19
N HIS A 169 -17.15 -11.05 -10.11
CA HIS A 169 -16.45 -12.32 -10.00
C HIS A 169 -15.27 -12.19 -9.02
N VAL A 170 -15.58 -12.31 -7.73
CA VAL A 170 -14.63 -12.10 -6.63
C VAL A 170 -13.94 -13.40 -6.21
N VAL A 171 -12.61 -13.38 -6.16
CA VAL A 171 -11.80 -14.37 -5.46
C VAL A 171 -11.57 -13.88 -4.03
N ASP A 172 -12.27 -14.51 -3.10
CA ASP A 172 -12.14 -14.23 -1.68
C ASP A 172 -10.97 -14.98 -1.07
N VAL A 173 -10.07 -14.24 -0.43
CA VAL A 173 -8.83 -14.75 0.14
C VAL A 173 -8.80 -14.68 1.67
N ILE A 174 -9.88 -14.27 2.34
CA ILE A 174 -9.92 -14.17 3.82
C ILE A 174 -9.59 -15.51 4.46
N ASP A 175 -10.39 -16.56 4.19
CA ASP A 175 -10.17 -17.91 4.73
C ASP A 175 -8.79 -18.45 4.40
N THR A 176 -8.25 -18.09 3.23
CA THR A 176 -6.92 -18.53 2.80
C THR A 176 -5.84 -17.89 3.67
N LEU A 177 -5.92 -16.58 3.87
CA LEU A 177 -4.96 -15.83 4.69
C LEU A 177 -5.10 -16.15 6.18
N GLU A 178 -6.31 -16.36 6.69
CA GLU A 178 -6.56 -16.75 8.08
C GLU A 178 -5.94 -18.11 8.43
N LYS A 179 -6.03 -19.09 7.52
CA LYS A 179 -5.37 -20.41 7.69
C LYS A 179 -3.85 -20.29 7.82
N HIS A 180 -3.27 -19.24 7.25
CA HIS A 180 -1.85 -18.94 7.29
C HIS A 180 -1.51 -17.75 8.23
N SER A 181 -2.43 -17.33 9.09
CA SER A 181 -2.24 -16.20 10.04
C SER A 181 -1.14 -16.45 11.07
N GLY A 182 -0.81 -17.72 11.35
CA GLY A 182 0.32 -18.11 12.18
C GLY A 182 1.69 -17.94 11.50
N GLU A 183 1.71 -17.70 10.18
CA GLU A 183 2.91 -17.47 9.38
C GLU A 183 3.16 -15.97 9.16
N TYR A 184 4.35 -15.63 8.68
CA TYR A 184 4.76 -14.25 8.47
C TYR A 184 4.23 -13.70 7.14
N ILE A 185 2.90 -13.61 7.02
CA ILE A 185 2.17 -13.23 5.80
C ILE A 185 1.91 -11.73 5.68
N PHE A 186 2.07 -10.96 6.76
CA PHE A 186 2.06 -9.50 6.76
C PHE A 186 3.32 -8.95 7.41
N TYR A 187 3.82 -7.83 6.89
CA TYR A 187 4.90 -7.09 7.55
C TYR A 187 4.44 -6.60 8.93
N ARG A 188 5.34 -6.59 9.91
CA ARG A 188 5.01 -6.09 11.25
C ARG A 188 4.80 -4.59 11.24
N ASN A 189 5.56 -3.86 10.43
CA ASN A 189 5.65 -2.41 10.52
C ASN A 189 5.32 -1.68 9.20
N ASP A 190 4.72 -2.40 8.25
CA ASP A 190 4.20 -1.88 7.00
C ASP A 190 2.72 -2.29 6.80
N HIS A 191 2.02 -1.67 5.85
CA HIS A 191 0.61 -1.99 5.59
C HIS A 191 0.41 -3.12 4.58
N HIS A 192 1.46 -3.55 3.86
CA HIS A 192 1.35 -4.61 2.87
C HIS A 192 1.49 -6.01 3.49
N TYR A 193 1.03 -7.01 2.76
CA TYR A 193 1.47 -8.38 2.98
C TYR A 193 2.97 -8.58 2.69
N THR A 194 3.55 -9.68 3.13
CA THR A 194 4.87 -10.13 2.67
C THR A 194 4.72 -10.83 1.31
N SER A 195 5.84 -11.18 0.66
CA SER A 195 5.79 -12.03 -0.53
C SER A 195 5.14 -13.39 -0.27
N LEU A 196 5.21 -13.92 0.95
CA LEU A 196 4.51 -15.15 1.33
C LEU A 196 2.99 -14.95 1.36
N GLY A 197 2.51 -13.85 1.95
CA GLY A 197 1.08 -13.52 1.91
C GLY A 197 0.59 -13.30 0.47
N ALA A 198 1.38 -12.62 -0.35
CA ALA A 198 1.10 -12.44 -1.77
C ALA A 198 1.01 -13.78 -2.54
N TYR A 199 1.89 -14.73 -2.23
CA TYR A 199 1.87 -16.08 -2.80
C TYR A 199 0.55 -16.80 -2.49
N TYR A 200 0.05 -16.72 -1.25
CA TYR A 200 -1.23 -17.36 -0.90
C TYR A 200 -2.41 -16.75 -1.65
N CYS A 201 -2.43 -15.42 -1.82
CA CYS A 201 -3.43 -14.76 -2.68
C CYS A 201 -3.32 -15.24 -4.13
N TYR A 202 -2.10 -15.36 -4.65
CA TYR A 202 -1.86 -15.85 -6.01
C TYR A 202 -2.28 -17.30 -6.21
N ALA A 203 -1.99 -18.18 -5.24
CA ALA A 203 -2.43 -19.56 -5.23
C ALA A 203 -3.97 -19.67 -5.26
N ALA A 204 -4.67 -18.83 -4.48
CA ALA A 204 -6.12 -18.77 -4.49
C ALA A 204 -6.66 -18.30 -5.85
N TYR A 205 -6.06 -17.27 -6.46
CA TYR A 205 -6.38 -16.79 -7.80
C TYR A 205 -6.20 -17.86 -8.87
N ARG A 206 -5.05 -18.52 -8.92
CA ARG A 206 -4.79 -19.62 -9.88
C ARG A 206 -5.80 -20.75 -9.73
N LYS A 207 -6.11 -21.12 -8.48
CA LYS A 207 -7.08 -22.18 -8.17
C LYS A 207 -8.51 -21.82 -8.60
N SER A 208 -8.92 -20.56 -8.47
CA SER A 208 -10.26 -20.12 -8.91
C SER A 208 -10.42 -20.21 -10.43
N LEU A 209 -9.31 -20.12 -11.18
CA LEU A 209 -9.27 -20.33 -12.63
C LEU A 209 -9.16 -21.81 -13.03
N GLY A 210 -9.11 -22.74 -12.06
CA GLY A 210 -8.90 -24.17 -12.33
C GLY A 210 -7.49 -24.49 -12.83
N LEU A 211 -6.53 -23.59 -12.64
CA LEU A 211 -5.15 -23.75 -13.09
C LEU A 211 -4.29 -24.35 -11.96
N SER A 212 -3.18 -25.00 -12.32
CA SER A 212 -2.22 -25.56 -11.36
C SER A 212 -1.59 -24.47 -10.48
N VAL A 213 -1.03 -24.79 -9.32
CA VAL A 213 -0.28 -23.80 -8.54
C VAL A 213 1.11 -24.34 -8.30
N SER A 214 2.13 -23.63 -8.78
CA SER A 214 3.52 -23.93 -8.45
C SER A 214 3.68 -23.82 -6.94
N SER A 215 4.20 -24.86 -6.31
CA SER A 215 4.47 -24.85 -4.88
C SER A 215 5.58 -23.84 -4.55
N LEU A 216 5.57 -23.29 -3.33
CA LEU A 216 6.60 -22.32 -2.92
C LEU A 216 8.03 -22.87 -3.04
N ALA A 217 8.21 -24.19 -2.90
CA ALA A 217 9.49 -24.87 -3.06
C ALA A 217 10.04 -24.86 -4.50
N GLU A 218 9.19 -24.59 -5.49
CA GLU A 218 9.60 -24.44 -6.89
C GLU A 218 10.14 -23.05 -7.20
N TYR A 219 10.02 -22.09 -6.26
CA TYR A 219 10.60 -20.76 -6.37
C TYR A 219 11.94 -20.71 -5.62
N LYS A 220 12.92 -20.01 -6.20
CA LYS A 220 14.09 -19.55 -5.44
C LYS A 220 13.65 -18.37 -4.58
N SER A 221 14.03 -18.40 -3.31
CA SER A 221 13.83 -17.30 -2.36
C SER A 221 15.15 -16.57 -2.11
N GLU A 222 15.11 -15.25 -2.07
CA GLU A 222 16.26 -14.40 -1.73
C GLU A 222 15.84 -13.32 -0.73
N ILE A 223 16.60 -13.14 0.35
CA ILE A 223 16.44 -11.99 1.25
C ILE A 223 17.04 -10.77 0.53
N LEU A 224 16.20 -9.82 0.16
CA LEU A 224 16.62 -8.57 -0.46
C LEU A 224 17.14 -7.57 0.60
N CYS A 225 16.48 -7.51 1.75
CA CYS A 225 16.96 -6.79 2.93
C CYS A 225 16.31 -7.31 4.22
N ASP A 226 16.95 -7.05 5.37
CA ASP A 226 16.51 -7.46 6.71
C ASP A 226 16.36 -6.28 7.70
N ASN A 227 16.45 -5.05 7.18
CA ASN A 227 16.40 -3.80 7.92
C ASN A 227 15.17 -2.93 7.57
N PHE A 228 14.09 -3.53 7.05
CA PHE A 228 12.95 -2.79 6.51
C PHE A 228 12.08 -2.14 7.59
N PHE A 229 11.89 -0.82 7.46
CA PHE A 229 10.91 -0.05 8.23
C PHE A 229 9.90 0.59 7.27
N GLY A 230 8.67 0.10 7.34
CA GLY A 230 7.59 0.50 6.47
C GLY A 230 6.80 1.71 6.92
N THR A 231 5.70 1.90 6.22
CA THR A 231 4.81 3.06 6.35
C THR A 231 4.06 3.11 7.69
N SER A 232 3.75 1.96 8.31
CA SER A 232 3.12 1.93 9.63
C SER A 232 4.10 2.42 10.69
N TYR A 233 5.38 2.04 10.59
CA TYR A 233 6.46 2.61 11.39
C TYR A 233 6.60 4.11 11.17
N ALA A 234 6.63 4.58 9.91
CA ALA A 234 6.79 6.00 9.59
C ALA A 234 5.72 6.91 10.24
N LYS A 235 4.51 6.40 10.47
CA LYS A 235 3.41 7.12 11.15
C LYS A 235 3.64 7.33 12.65
N VAL A 236 4.40 6.45 13.32
CA VAL A 236 4.55 6.45 14.78
C VAL A 236 5.99 6.55 15.28
N ASN A 237 6.99 6.34 14.41
CA ASN A 237 8.42 6.30 14.70
C ASN A 237 8.72 5.59 16.04
N TYR A 238 8.11 4.41 16.23
CA TYR A 238 8.18 3.69 17.50
C TYR A 238 9.61 3.15 17.72
N PRO A 239 10.37 3.65 18.72
CA PRO A 239 11.81 3.37 18.83
C PRO A 239 12.18 1.91 19.05
N PHE A 240 11.23 1.08 19.50
CA PHE A 240 11.44 -0.34 19.78
C PHE A 240 10.84 -1.25 18.70
N ALA A 241 10.39 -0.68 17.59
CA ALA A 241 9.96 -1.46 16.43
C ALA A 241 11.15 -2.28 15.90
N LYS A 242 10.90 -3.55 15.59
CA LYS A 242 11.89 -4.40 14.92
C LYS A 242 11.79 -4.20 13.40
N PRO A 243 12.91 -4.20 12.68
CA PRO A 243 12.87 -4.18 11.22
C PRO A 243 12.22 -5.45 10.68
N ASP A 244 11.63 -5.37 9.50
CA ASP A 244 11.07 -6.47 8.72
C ASP A 244 12.08 -6.96 7.65
N THR A 245 11.80 -8.12 7.05
CA THR A 245 12.64 -8.72 6.01
C THR A 245 11.88 -8.76 4.68
N ILE A 246 12.41 -8.13 3.64
CA ILE A 246 11.85 -8.22 2.28
C ILE A 246 12.48 -9.43 1.58
N THR A 247 11.63 -10.33 1.08
CA THR A 247 12.05 -11.55 0.38
C THR A 247 11.54 -11.55 -1.05
N ALA A 248 12.41 -11.81 -2.00
CA ALA A 248 12.07 -12.07 -3.40
C ALA A 248 11.75 -13.56 -3.62
N TYR A 249 10.81 -13.85 -4.51
CA TYR A 249 10.54 -15.19 -5.03
C TYR A 249 10.56 -15.18 -6.56
N TYR A 250 11.32 -16.09 -7.16
CA TYR A 250 11.41 -16.19 -8.62
C TYR A 250 11.84 -17.58 -9.07
N GLN A 251 11.41 -18.00 -10.25
CA GLN A 251 11.94 -19.16 -10.95
C GLN A 251 12.97 -18.71 -11.98
N ASN A 252 12.71 -17.58 -12.64
CA ASN A 252 13.58 -16.97 -13.63
C ASN A 252 14.15 -15.65 -13.10
N SER A 253 15.48 -15.56 -12.97
CA SER A 253 16.16 -14.41 -12.35
C SER A 253 16.21 -13.15 -13.22
N THR A 254 15.94 -13.29 -14.53
CA THR A 254 16.11 -12.23 -15.51
C THR A 254 14.88 -12.16 -16.39
N ARG A 255 14.36 -10.96 -16.62
CA ARG A 255 13.25 -10.69 -17.55
C ARG A 255 13.17 -9.23 -17.93
N THR A 256 12.67 -8.91 -19.12
CA THR A 256 12.48 -7.51 -19.51
C THR A 256 11.26 -6.91 -18.81
N VAL A 257 11.45 -5.78 -18.13
CA VAL A 257 10.37 -4.98 -17.55
C VAL A 257 10.45 -3.57 -18.12
N SER A 258 9.34 -3.10 -18.68
CA SER A 258 9.20 -1.76 -19.26
C SER A 258 8.19 -0.95 -18.45
N TYR A 259 8.59 0.24 -18.02
CA TYR A 259 7.75 1.17 -17.27
C TYR A 259 7.36 2.36 -18.15
N ASN A 260 6.10 2.80 -18.02
CA ASN A 260 5.52 3.97 -18.68
C ASN A 260 5.89 4.05 -20.17
N SER A 261 5.53 3.00 -20.92
CA SER A 261 5.75 2.96 -22.38
C SER A 261 7.22 3.06 -22.81
N GLY A 262 8.15 2.54 -21.99
CA GLY A 262 9.57 2.44 -22.33
C GLY A 262 10.43 3.58 -21.84
N ASP A 263 9.87 4.52 -21.06
CA ASP A 263 10.63 5.58 -20.38
C ASP A 263 11.77 5.01 -19.52
N TYR A 264 11.54 3.83 -18.93
CA TYR A 264 12.56 3.08 -18.23
C TYR A 264 12.40 1.58 -18.48
N VAL A 265 13.50 0.90 -18.83
CA VAL A 265 13.53 -0.54 -19.08
C VAL A 265 14.64 -1.18 -18.22
N THR A 266 14.33 -2.32 -17.64
CA THR A 266 15.22 -3.07 -16.73
C THR A 266 15.11 -4.56 -17.00
N GLU A 267 16.03 -5.35 -16.44
CA GLU A 267 16.08 -6.80 -16.60
C GLU A 267 15.54 -7.56 -15.37
N SER A 268 14.87 -6.86 -14.45
CA SER A 268 14.36 -7.43 -13.21
C SER A 268 13.12 -6.68 -12.71
N ILE A 269 12.23 -7.40 -12.04
CA ILE A 269 11.13 -6.80 -11.25
C ILE A 269 11.61 -6.26 -9.89
N TYR A 270 12.89 -6.47 -9.55
CA TYR A 270 13.54 -6.06 -8.30
C TYR A 270 14.53 -4.91 -8.54
N GLU A 271 14.10 -3.69 -8.25
CA GLU A 271 14.86 -2.44 -8.34
C GLU A 271 15.74 -2.23 -7.11
N ARG A 272 16.88 -2.92 -7.06
CA ARG A 272 17.75 -2.97 -5.87
C ARG A 272 18.27 -1.62 -5.38
N LYS A 273 18.26 -0.59 -6.23
CA LYS A 273 18.64 0.79 -5.86
C LYS A 273 17.82 1.35 -4.67
N TYR A 274 16.63 0.82 -4.42
CA TYR A 274 15.79 1.25 -3.29
C TYR A 274 16.19 0.64 -1.95
N LEU A 275 16.98 -0.44 -1.95
CA LEU A 275 17.32 -1.18 -0.72
C LEU A 275 18.24 -0.37 0.21
N ASP A 276 18.98 0.60 -0.31
CA ASP A 276 19.83 1.51 0.46
C ASP A 276 19.08 2.77 0.95
N GLY A 277 17.82 2.97 0.53
CA GLY A 277 17.01 4.14 0.83
C GLY A 277 15.97 3.90 1.94
N LYS A 278 15.10 4.90 2.17
CA LYS A 278 13.99 4.77 3.16
C LYS A 278 12.74 4.10 2.60
N ASP A 279 12.57 4.07 1.27
CA ASP A 279 11.46 3.37 0.61
C ASP A 279 11.92 2.02 0.04
N GLN A 280 12.33 1.09 0.91
CA GLN A 280 12.85 -0.21 0.45
C GLN A 280 11.78 -1.07 -0.22
N TYR A 281 10.49 -0.88 0.08
CA TYR A 281 9.40 -1.59 -0.59
C TYR A 281 9.30 -1.24 -2.09
N ALA A 282 9.79 -0.07 -2.51
CA ALA A 282 9.89 0.28 -3.94
C ALA A 282 10.87 -0.61 -4.72
N VAL A 283 11.60 -1.52 -4.06
CA VAL A 283 12.32 -2.60 -4.73
C VAL A 283 11.40 -3.41 -5.64
N PHE A 284 10.12 -3.59 -5.30
CA PHE A 284 9.17 -4.20 -6.22
C PHE A 284 8.71 -3.17 -7.27
N LEU A 285 9.01 -3.47 -8.54
CA LEU A 285 8.50 -2.77 -9.73
C LEU A 285 8.73 -1.26 -9.80
N ASN A 286 9.83 -0.77 -9.23
CA ASN A 286 10.15 0.66 -9.22
C ASN A 286 9.05 1.50 -8.56
N SER A 287 8.43 1.00 -7.48
CA SER A 287 7.25 1.60 -6.84
C SER A 287 6.00 1.58 -7.75
N ASN A 288 5.05 2.49 -7.51
CA ASN A 288 3.84 2.57 -8.33
C ASN A 288 4.11 3.35 -9.62
N GLN A 289 3.86 2.70 -10.75
CA GLN A 289 3.98 3.26 -12.10
C GLN A 289 2.61 3.30 -12.77
N ALA A 290 2.39 4.26 -13.68
CA ALA A 290 1.12 4.36 -14.40
C ALA A 290 0.88 3.11 -15.25
N GLN A 291 1.93 2.64 -15.93
CA GLN A 291 1.93 1.42 -16.71
C GLN A 291 3.22 0.65 -16.47
N THR A 292 3.11 -0.66 -16.32
CA THR A 292 4.25 -1.60 -16.32
C THR A 292 3.93 -2.77 -17.25
N VAL A 293 4.91 -3.19 -18.05
CA VAL A 293 4.81 -4.41 -18.87
C VAL A 293 5.99 -5.29 -18.55
N ILE A 294 5.70 -6.48 -18.03
CA ILE A 294 6.67 -7.51 -17.68
C ILE A 294 6.58 -8.59 -18.76
N GLN A 295 7.70 -8.86 -19.42
CA GLN A 295 7.83 -10.06 -20.24
C GLN A 295 7.96 -11.25 -19.30
N GLY A 296 6.94 -12.11 -19.30
CA GLY A 296 6.87 -13.24 -18.40
C GLY A 296 7.59 -14.48 -18.95
N SER A 297 7.63 -15.53 -18.15
CA SER A 297 8.26 -16.81 -18.52
C SER A 297 7.26 -17.84 -19.06
N GLY A 298 5.97 -17.51 -19.03
CA GLY A 298 4.89 -18.34 -19.55
C GLY A 298 4.89 -18.44 -21.07
N LYS A 299 4.27 -19.49 -21.60
CA LYS A 299 4.18 -19.73 -23.05
C LYS A 299 3.00 -19.04 -23.73
N SER A 300 2.00 -18.62 -22.95
CA SER A 300 0.75 -18.06 -23.45
C SER A 300 0.09 -17.18 -22.39
N GLY A 301 -0.96 -16.46 -22.80
CA GLY A 301 -1.77 -15.61 -21.93
C GLY A 301 -1.12 -14.26 -21.67
N LYS A 302 -1.96 -13.21 -21.65
CA LYS A 302 -1.57 -11.85 -21.30
C LYS A 302 -2.48 -11.35 -20.20
N LEU A 303 -1.91 -11.20 -19.00
CA LEU A 303 -2.61 -10.70 -17.83
C LEU A 303 -2.56 -9.18 -17.81
N LEU A 304 -3.71 -8.52 -17.67
CA LEU A 304 -3.79 -7.13 -17.24
C LEU A 304 -4.18 -7.08 -15.76
N MET A 305 -3.29 -6.54 -14.93
CA MET A 305 -3.56 -6.27 -13.52
C MET A 305 -3.87 -4.80 -13.30
N ILE A 306 -5.10 -4.49 -12.91
CA ILE A 306 -5.51 -3.15 -12.46
C ILE A 306 -5.33 -3.11 -10.95
N LYS A 307 -4.41 -2.30 -10.45
CA LYS A 307 -3.85 -2.50 -9.11
C LYS A 307 -3.55 -1.26 -8.30
N ASP A 308 -3.45 -1.46 -6.98
CA ASP A 308 -2.72 -0.59 -6.07
C ASP A 308 -1.32 -1.17 -5.70
N SER A 309 -0.68 -0.66 -4.65
CA SER A 309 0.67 -1.10 -4.27
C SER A 309 0.78 -2.55 -3.80
N TYR A 310 -0.31 -3.26 -3.49
CA TYR A 310 -0.28 -4.70 -3.23
C TYR A 310 0.14 -5.47 -4.50
N GLY A 311 -0.29 -5.02 -5.67
CA GLY A 311 0.04 -5.67 -6.95
C GLY A 311 1.55 -5.75 -7.22
N ASN A 312 2.35 -4.86 -6.64
CA ASN A 312 3.80 -4.83 -6.88
C ASN A 312 4.49 -6.11 -6.38
N THR A 313 4.17 -6.55 -5.17
CA THR A 313 4.69 -7.81 -4.61
C THR A 313 3.97 -9.02 -5.21
N PHE A 314 2.67 -8.91 -5.54
CA PHE A 314 1.94 -10.00 -6.20
C PHE A 314 2.56 -10.40 -7.55
N ALA A 315 3.03 -9.45 -8.34
CA ALA A 315 3.49 -9.64 -9.71
C ALA A 315 4.65 -10.65 -9.86
N GLN A 316 5.37 -10.97 -8.78
CA GLN A 316 6.42 -11.99 -8.76
C GLN A 316 5.95 -13.33 -9.36
N PHE A 317 4.73 -13.74 -9.02
CA PHE A 317 4.20 -15.06 -9.34
C PHE A 317 3.56 -15.15 -10.74
N PRO A 318 2.58 -14.31 -11.14
CA PRO A 318 2.00 -14.40 -12.48
C PRO A 318 3.03 -14.14 -13.59
N SER A 319 4.12 -13.44 -13.30
CA SER A 319 5.20 -13.22 -14.27
C SER A 319 5.99 -14.50 -14.61
N GLU A 320 5.87 -15.57 -13.82
CA GLU A 320 6.41 -16.89 -14.21
C GLU A 320 5.46 -17.66 -15.13
N ASP A 321 4.15 -17.43 -15.00
CA ASP A 321 3.10 -18.26 -15.60
C ASP A 321 2.50 -17.68 -16.89
N TYR A 322 2.45 -16.36 -17.02
CA TYR A 322 1.94 -15.65 -18.19
C TYR A 322 3.06 -15.30 -19.17
N ALA A 323 2.74 -15.20 -20.46
CA ALA A 323 3.68 -14.69 -21.46
C ALA A 323 3.95 -13.19 -21.27
N GLU A 324 2.92 -12.41 -20.93
CA GLU A 324 3.04 -10.99 -20.58
C GLU A 324 2.18 -10.66 -19.36
N VAL A 325 2.72 -9.85 -18.45
CA VAL A 325 1.97 -9.25 -17.34
C VAL A 325 2.01 -7.73 -17.50
N HIS A 326 0.86 -7.17 -17.82
CA HIS A 326 0.61 -5.74 -17.90
C HIS A 326 0.02 -5.28 -16.57
N MET A 327 0.41 -4.11 -16.10
CA MET A 327 -0.09 -3.55 -14.85
C MET A 327 -0.43 -2.08 -15.03
N LEU A 328 -1.64 -1.70 -14.62
CA LEU A 328 -2.11 -0.32 -14.65
C LEU A 328 -2.46 0.13 -13.22
N ASP A 329 -1.96 1.31 -12.86
CA ASP A 329 -2.29 1.97 -11.60
C ASP A 329 -3.13 3.21 -11.92
N LEU A 330 -4.45 3.12 -11.69
CA LEU A 330 -5.42 4.14 -12.13
C LEU A 330 -5.21 5.51 -11.48
N ARG A 331 -4.48 5.56 -10.35
CA ARG A 331 -4.06 6.82 -9.72
C ARG A 331 -3.17 7.64 -10.64
N PHE A 332 -2.45 7.01 -11.56
CA PHE A 332 -1.51 7.66 -12.49
C PHE A 332 -1.86 7.44 -13.97
N TYR A 333 -2.47 6.31 -14.31
CA TYR A 333 -2.89 6.01 -15.67
C TYR A 333 -4.08 6.88 -16.10
N ARG A 334 -4.07 7.35 -17.35
CA ARG A 334 -5.09 8.28 -17.89
C ARG A 334 -5.73 7.80 -19.20
N GLY A 335 -5.33 6.64 -19.70
CA GLY A 335 -5.92 6.05 -20.90
C GLY A 335 -7.19 5.26 -20.60
N SER A 336 -7.89 4.82 -21.66
CA SER A 336 -9.01 3.90 -21.53
C SER A 336 -8.51 2.48 -21.27
N VAL A 337 -8.98 1.88 -20.18
CA VAL A 337 -8.68 0.47 -19.85
C VAL A 337 -9.26 -0.48 -20.89
N GLU A 338 -10.46 -0.18 -21.41
CA GLU A 338 -11.11 -0.99 -22.44
C GLU A 338 -10.29 -1.00 -23.74
N GLU A 339 -9.85 0.17 -24.20
CA GLU A 339 -8.98 0.28 -25.38
C GLU A 339 -7.64 -0.41 -25.16
N TYR A 340 -7.09 -0.33 -23.94
CA TYR A 340 -5.86 -1.01 -23.57
C TYR A 340 -5.99 -2.53 -23.67
N ILE A 341 -7.11 -3.10 -23.19
CA ILE A 341 -7.40 -4.54 -23.28
C ILE A 341 -7.37 -5.00 -24.74
N GLN A 342 -8.08 -4.28 -25.62
CA GLN A 342 -8.16 -4.60 -27.05
C GLN A 342 -6.80 -4.45 -27.74
N ALA A 343 -6.13 -3.31 -27.55
CA ALA A 343 -4.90 -2.97 -28.25
C ALA A 343 -3.74 -3.90 -27.91
N ASN A 344 -3.71 -4.47 -26.70
CA ASN A 344 -2.62 -5.35 -26.25
C ASN A 344 -2.95 -6.83 -26.36
N GLY A 345 -4.17 -7.20 -26.78
CA GLY A 345 -4.62 -8.59 -26.87
C GLY A 345 -4.65 -9.27 -25.50
N ILE A 346 -5.14 -8.56 -24.48
CA ILE A 346 -5.26 -9.08 -23.11
C ILE A 346 -6.24 -10.24 -23.07
N THR A 347 -5.86 -11.33 -22.40
CA THR A 347 -6.69 -12.55 -22.26
C THR A 347 -7.36 -12.64 -20.89
N ASP A 348 -6.72 -12.05 -19.88
CA ASP A 348 -7.16 -12.12 -18.49
C ASP A 348 -7.01 -10.75 -17.84
N VAL A 349 -8.04 -10.30 -17.13
CA VAL A 349 -8.03 -9.09 -16.32
C VAL A 349 -8.17 -9.48 -14.86
N LEU A 350 -7.28 -8.93 -14.03
CA LEU A 350 -7.31 -9.05 -12.58
C LEU A 350 -7.35 -7.66 -11.95
N VAL A 351 -8.44 -7.34 -11.25
CA VAL A 351 -8.51 -6.16 -10.39
C VAL A 351 -8.01 -6.55 -8.99
N LEU A 352 -6.84 -6.07 -8.58
CA LEU A 352 -6.21 -6.43 -7.31
C LEU A 352 -5.94 -5.18 -6.47
N TYR A 353 -6.67 -5.04 -5.37
CA TYR A 353 -6.55 -3.89 -4.48
C TYR A 353 -6.62 -4.35 -3.02
N GLY A 354 -5.88 -3.67 -2.14
CA GLY A 354 -6.18 -3.71 -0.71
C GLY A 354 -7.58 -3.14 -0.47
N VAL A 355 -8.43 -3.81 0.32
CA VAL A 355 -9.82 -3.38 0.56
C VAL A 355 -9.93 -1.91 0.99
N PRO A 356 -9.08 -1.38 1.91
CA PRO A 356 -9.12 0.03 2.27
C PRO A 356 -8.82 0.99 1.12
N ASN A 357 -7.92 0.62 0.20
CA ASN A 357 -7.59 1.45 -0.96
C ASN A 357 -8.73 1.39 -1.98
N PHE A 358 -9.27 0.20 -2.25
CA PHE A 358 -10.45 0.07 -3.12
C PHE A 358 -11.63 0.90 -2.61
N ALA A 359 -11.84 0.95 -1.29
CA ALA A 359 -12.94 1.73 -0.71
C ALA A 359 -12.77 3.25 -0.82
N ASN A 360 -11.54 3.75 -0.90
CA ASN A 360 -11.24 5.19 -0.83
C ASN A 360 -10.67 5.79 -2.11
N ASP A 361 -10.26 4.98 -3.08
CA ASP A 361 -9.73 5.46 -4.35
C ASP A 361 -10.84 6.13 -5.17
N VAL A 362 -10.66 7.38 -5.54
CA VAL A 362 -11.63 8.14 -6.33
C VAL A 362 -11.39 8.03 -7.83
N THR A 363 -10.30 7.38 -8.25
CA THR A 363 -9.89 7.29 -9.66
C THR A 363 -10.46 6.07 -10.39
N ILE A 364 -10.97 5.07 -9.66
CA ILE A 364 -11.52 3.84 -10.24
C ILE A 364 -12.85 4.12 -10.99
N HIS A 365 -13.67 5.04 -10.49
CA HIS A 365 -14.96 5.42 -11.08
C HIS A 365 -14.94 6.80 -11.75
N ALA A 366 -13.74 7.37 -11.94
CA ALA A 366 -13.55 8.73 -12.47
C ALA A 366 -13.77 8.86 -13.98
#